data_AF-A0A9C8Q0P0-F1
#
_entry.id   AF-A0A9C8Q0P0-F1
#
_cell.length_a   1.000
_cell.length_b   1.000
_cell.length_c   1.000
_cell.angle_alpha   90.00
_cell.angle_beta   90.00
_cell.angle_gamma   90.00
#
_symmetry.space_group_name_H-M   'P 1'
#
loop_
_entity.id
_entity.type
_entity.pdbx_description
1 polymer ?
#
loop_
_entity_poly.entity_id
_entity_poly.type
_entity_poly.pdbx_seq_one_letter_code
_entity_poly.pdbx_strand_id
1 'polypeptide(L)'
;MATRAKAGLGHLGQCRRERFWNGLHGYHIERPETKKSLFGHSRMPPHDWRAPVKIRACSRLLTTSTARWLRRADVRATKLSLSLRGGGYRRQDGSRSKDLIWSWETTFAPARDDHTFLQAVSEGLAKSERAMRFRPKSVSGMIHGLIAEQDRIADLFGETKDPSGRGADTASRAKWEKVSDLLDTLRQSHGPKAMSLGPQNNILGGYLGAKIAFGRIPDEHDFSEAPVADEDTHFLSY
;
A
#
# COMPACT_ATOMS: atom_id res chain seq x y z
N MET A 1 42.88 15.30 3.09
CA MET A 1 42.68 14.63 1.77
C MET A 1 41.38 13.84 1.63
N ALA A 2 40.63 13.51 2.70
CA ALA A 2 39.38 12.73 2.63
C ALA A 2 38.14 13.46 2.06
N THR A 3 38.17 14.80 1.98
CA THR A 3 36.99 15.61 1.62
C THR A 3 36.72 15.68 0.12
N ARG A 4 37.74 15.47 -0.72
CA ARG A 4 37.63 15.70 -2.18
C ARG A 4 37.00 14.52 -2.94
N ALA A 5 37.06 13.31 -2.38
CA ALA A 5 36.60 12.09 -3.06
C ALA A 5 35.12 11.74 -2.78
N LYS A 6 34.51 12.29 -1.71
CA LYS A 6 33.07 12.18 -1.44
C LYS A 6 32.19 13.03 -2.38
N ALA A 7 32.78 13.91 -3.20
CA ALA A 7 32.06 14.84 -4.07
C ALA A 7 31.30 14.17 -5.23
N GLY A 8 31.80 13.04 -5.76
CA GLY A 8 31.19 12.32 -6.90
C GLY A 8 29.89 11.56 -6.59
N LEU A 9 29.52 11.45 -5.31
CA LEU A 9 28.36 10.69 -4.84
C LEU A 9 27.25 11.60 -4.31
N GLY A 10 27.22 12.86 -4.74
CA GLY A 10 26.23 13.87 -4.29
C GLY A 10 24.76 13.51 -4.58
N HIS A 11 24.52 12.58 -5.52
CA HIS A 11 23.18 12.06 -5.84
C HIS A 11 22.67 11.02 -4.83
N LEU A 12 23.55 10.50 -3.97
CA LEU A 12 23.18 9.55 -2.91
C LEU A 12 23.01 10.31 -1.58
N GLY A 13 21.94 10.00 -0.85
CA GLY A 13 21.75 10.52 0.51
C GLY A 13 22.96 10.20 1.41
N GLN A 14 23.25 11.09 2.36
CA GLN A 14 24.49 11.11 3.15
C GLN A 14 24.90 9.74 3.72
N CYS A 15 23.96 9.00 4.31
CA CYS A 15 24.24 7.67 4.88
C CYS A 15 24.57 6.61 3.81
N ARG A 16 23.95 6.70 2.63
CA ARG A 16 24.20 5.78 1.51
C ARG A 16 25.55 6.08 0.87
N ARG A 17 25.95 7.36 0.84
CA ARG A 17 27.25 7.83 0.38
C ARG A 17 28.40 7.35 1.26
N GLU A 18 28.28 7.51 2.58
CA GLU A 18 29.27 7.06 3.57
C GLU A 18 29.51 5.54 3.46
N ARG A 19 28.43 4.76 3.38
CA ARG A 19 28.49 3.31 3.24
C ARG A 19 29.10 2.88 1.91
N PHE A 20 28.69 3.47 0.80
CA PHE A 20 29.27 3.13 -0.50
C PHE A 20 30.78 3.42 -0.55
N TRP A 21 31.20 4.56 0.02
CA TRP A 21 32.61 4.93 0.14
C TRP A 21 33.41 3.91 0.95
N ASN A 22 32.91 3.52 2.12
CA ASN A 22 33.58 2.54 2.98
C ASN A 22 33.70 1.16 2.30
N GLY A 23 32.71 0.79 1.47
CA GLY A 23 32.68 -0.50 0.78
C GLY A 23 33.69 -0.58 -0.36
N LEU A 24 33.90 0.54 -1.06
CA LEU A 24 34.96 0.66 -2.06
C LEU A 24 36.36 0.53 -1.46
N HIS A 25 36.52 0.87 -0.18
CA HIS A 25 37.79 0.79 0.54
C HIS A 25 37.95 -0.52 1.33
N GLY A 26 37.10 -1.52 1.09
CA GLY A 26 37.23 -2.84 1.70
C GLY A 26 36.82 -2.91 3.18
N TYR A 27 36.21 -1.86 3.73
CA TYR A 27 35.64 -1.92 5.07
C TYR A 27 34.37 -2.75 5.05
N HIS A 28 34.25 -3.65 6.02
CA HIS A 28 33.03 -4.41 6.24
C HIS A 28 31.90 -3.46 6.63
N ILE A 29 30.79 -3.48 5.87
CA ILE A 29 29.60 -2.69 6.16
C ILE A 29 28.53 -3.65 6.60
N GLU A 30 28.27 -3.67 7.89
CA GLU A 30 27.09 -4.32 8.42
C GLU A 30 25.85 -3.57 7.93
N ARG A 31 25.03 -4.26 7.13
CA ARG A 31 23.69 -3.79 6.81
C ARG A 31 22.79 -4.35 7.91
N PRO A 32 22.27 -3.51 8.82
CA PRO A 32 21.32 -4.00 9.80
C PRO A 32 20.13 -4.59 9.04
N GLU A 33 19.55 -5.64 9.62
CA GLU A 33 18.41 -6.31 9.03
C GLU A 33 17.28 -5.30 8.78
N THR A 34 16.75 -5.31 7.56
CA THR A 34 15.73 -4.34 7.17
C THR A 34 14.40 -4.76 7.77
N LYS A 35 13.98 -4.08 8.84
CA LYS A 35 12.64 -4.25 9.41
C LYS A 35 11.59 -3.61 8.51
N LYS A 36 10.53 -4.35 8.19
CA LYS A 36 9.36 -3.80 7.47
C LYS A 36 8.72 -2.73 8.34
N SER A 37 8.63 -1.51 7.81
CA SER A 37 7.99 -0.37 8.48
C SER A 37 6.62 0.00 7.89
N LEU A 38 6.31 -0.54 6.70
CA LEU A 38 5.06 -0.29 5.99
C LEU A 38 4.71 -1.45 5.05
N PHE A 39 3.43 -1.58 4.76
CA PHE A 39 2.91 -2.34 3.64
C PHE A 39 2.29 -1.36 2.64
N GLY A 40 2.64 -1.46 1.37
CA GLY A 40 2.13 -0.54 0.37
C GLY A 40 1.92 -1.20 -0.98
N HIS A 41 0.87 -0.78 -1.66
CA HIS A 41 0.58 -1.23 -3.01
C HIS A 41 0.13 -0.06 -3.88
N SER A 42 0.56 -0.07 -5.14
CA SER A 42 0.29 1.01 -6.07
C SER A 42 0.05 0.47 -7.48
N ARG A 43 -0.78 1.17 -8.24
CA ARG A 43 -1.09 0.81 -9.62
C ARG A 43 -1.17 2.06 -10.49
N MET A 44 -0.86 1.89 -11.76
CA MET A 44 -1.19 2.86 -12.80
C MET A 44 -2.40 2.33 -13.57
N PRO A 45 -3.63 2.81 -13.30
CA PRO A 45 -4.80 2.35 -14.02
C PRO A 45 -4.72 2.71 -15.51
N PRO A 46 -5.21 1.84 -16.41
CA PRO A 46 -5.36 2.18 -17.82
C PRO A 46 -6.27 3.40 -17.98
N HIS A 47 -6.20 4.07 -19.12
CA HIS A 47 -6.89 5.34 -19.34
C HIS A 47 -8.39 5.28 -18.99
N ASP A 48 -9.07 4.22 -19.38
CA ASP A 48 -10.52 4.02 -19.18
C ASP A 48 -10.89 3.68 -17.74
N TRP A 49 -9.89 3.47 -16.88
CA TRP A 49 -10.02 3.21 -15.45
C TRP A 49 -9.66 4.41 -14.57
N ARG A 50 -9.47 5.59 -15.16
CA ARG A 50 -9.15 6.84 -14.44
C ARG A 50 -10.37 7.67 -14.04
N ALA A 51 -11.58 7.12 -14.18
CA ALA A 51 -12.81 7.74 -13.69
C ALA A 51 -12.92 7.61 -12.16
N PRO A 52 -13.53 8.57 -11.43
CA PRO A 52 -13.57 8.56 -9.96
C PRO A 52 -14.08 7.25 -9.34
N VAL A 53 -15.17 6.68 -9.90
CA VAL A 53 -15.75 5.41 -9.45
C VAL A 53 -14.74 4.25 -9.57
N LYS A 54 -14.01 4.20 -10.69
CA LYS A 54 -13.00 3.15 -10.94
C LYS A 54 -11.73 3.35 -10.11
N ILE A 55 -11.35 4.60 -9.84
CA ILE A 55 -10.27 4.92 -8.90
C ILE A 55 -10.63 4.49 -7.48
N ARG A 56 -11.86 4.72 -7.04
CA ARG A 56 -12.36 4.23 -5.75
C ARG A 56 -12.28 2.72 -5.65
N ALA A 57 -12.73 2.00 -6.68
CA ALA A 57 -12.62 0.54 -6.73
C ALA A 57 -11.17 0.06 -6.67
N CYS A 58 -10.28 0.71 -7.44
CA CYS A 58 -8.85 0.42 -7.43
C CYS A 58 -8.24 0.64 -6.04
N SER A 59 -8.44 1.81 -5.43
CA SER A 59 -7.93 2.11 -4.09
C SER A 59 -8.38 1.09 -3.04
N ARG A 60 -9.67 0.72 -3.03
CA ARG A 60 -10.20 -0.30 -2.11
C ARG A 60 -9.46 -1.62 -2.27
N LEU A 61 -9.29 -2.07 -3.51
CA LEU A 61 -8.65 -3.34 -3.79
C LEU A 61 -7.15 -3.36 -3.43
N LEU A 62 -6.44 -2.25 -3.68
CA LEU A 62 -5.05 -2.08 -3.24
C LEU A 62 -4.97 -2.14 -1.70
N THR A 63 -5.89 -1.46 -1.01
CA THR A 63 -5.97 -1.43 0.46
C THR A 63 -6.25 -2.82 1.04
N THR A 64 -7.28 -3.53 0.56
CA THR A 64 -7.59 -4.90 1.03
C THR A 64 -6.45 -5.88 0.75
N SER A 65 -5.74 -5.72 -0.37
CA SER A 65 -4.55 -6.55 -0.65
C SER A 65 -3.42 -6.27 0.33
N THR A 66 -3.21 -5.00 0.66
CA THR A 66 -2.21 -4.57 1.64
C THR A 66 -2.57 -5.02 3.06
N ALA A 67 -3.86 -4.99 3.42
CA ALA A 67 -4.37 -5.45 4.71
C ALA A 67 -4.15 -6.95 4.91
N ARG A 68 -4.32 -7.76 3.86
CA ARG A 68 -3.99 -9.20 3.90
C ARG A 68 -2.52 -9.44 4.19
N TRP A 69 -1.61 -8.66 3.58
CA TRP A 69 -0.18 -8.77 3.86
C TRP A 69 0.15 -8.43 5.31
N LEU A 70 -0.53 -7.41 5.85
CA LEU A 70 -0.41 -7.02 7.25
C LEU A 70 -0.88 -8.14 8.20
N ARG A 71 -2.03 -8.78 7.93
CA ARG A 71 -2.53 -9.90 8.74
C ARG A 71 -1.61 -11.11 8.72
N ARG A 72 -1.03 -11.46 7.55
CA ARG A 72 -0.06 -12.57 7.45
C ARG A 72 1.27 -12.29 8.16
N ALA A 73 1.62 -11.02 8.34
CA ALA A 73 2.79 -10.63 9.13
C ALA A 73 2.48 -10.52 10.63
N ASP A 74 1.24 -10.80 11.05
CA ASP A 74 0.76 -10.72 12.43
C ASP A 74 1.07 -9.38 13.13
N VAL A 75 0.93 -8.29 12.37
CA VAL A 75 1.10 -6.92 12.88
C VAL A 75 -0.20 -6.13 12.74
N ARG A 76 -0.34 -5.07 13.53
CA ARG A 76 -1.38 -4.04 13.36
C ARG A 76 -0.79 -2.77 12.81
N ALA A 77 -1.63 -1.94 12.23
CA ALA A 77 -1.27 -0.60 11.80
C ALA A 77 -2.09 0.45 12.54
N THR A 78 -1.52 1.65 12.59
CA THR A 78 -2.15 2.83 13.20
C THR A 78 -2.38 3.95 12.19
N LYS A 79 -1.85 3.82 10.97
CA LYS A 79 -1.91 4.85 9.94
C LYS A 79 -2.18 4.29 8.56
N LEU A 80 -2.84 5.09 7.73
CA LEU A 80 -3.03 4.85 6.31
C LEU A 80 -2.76 6.12 5.51
N SER A 81 -2.02 5.97 4.42
CA SER A 81 -1.72 7.02 3.45
C SER A 81 -2.25 6.67 2.07
N LEU A 82 -3.00 7.60 1.47
CA LEU A 82 -3.50 7.53 0.10
C LEU A 82 -2.80 8.59 -0.75
N SER A 83 -2.20 8.18 -1.85
CA SER A 83 -1.60 9.08 -2.82
C SER A 83 -2.16 8.85 -4.22
N LEU A 84 -2.51 9.95 -4.88
CA LEU A 84 -3.03 9.99 -6.23
C LEU A 84 -2.15 10.95 -7.02
N ARG A 85 -1.53 10.45 -8.10
CA ARG A 85 -0.65 11.27 -8.95
C ARG A 85 -1.21 11.41 -10.34
N GLY A 86 -1.15 12.62 -10.88
CA GLY A 86 -1.43 13.00 -12.26
C GLY A 86 -0.21 13.69 -12.88
N GLY A 87 -0.45 14.48 -13.93
CA GLY A 87 0.61 15.08 -14.74
C GLY A 87 0.80 14.36 -16.08
N GLY A 88 1.68 14.86 -16.94
CA GLY A 88 1.86 14.39 -18.32
C GLY A 88 2.92 13.30 -18.47
N TYR A 89 2.83 12.53 -19.55
CA TYR A 89 4.01 11.81 -20.05
C TYR A 89 4.98 12.84 -20.65
N ARG A 90 6.26 12.49 -20.76
CA ARG A 90 7.20 13.30 -21.53
C ARG A 90 6.64 13.39 -22.95
N ARG A 91 6.34 14.60 -23.42
CA ARG A 91 5.89 14.84 -24.78
C ARG A 91 7.06 14.60 -25.74
N GLN A 92 6.73 14.40 -27.02
CA GLN A 92 7.72 14.11 -28.07
C GLN A 92 8.75 15.24 -28.24
N ASP A 93 8.37 16.47 -27.86
CA ASP A 93 9.21 17.68 -27.80
C ASP A 93 10.14 17.73 -26.56
N GLY A 94 10.18 16.68 -25.75
CA GLY A 94 10.97 16.60 -24.52
C GLY A 94 10.37 17.34 -23.31
N SER A 95 9.30 18.11 -23.49
CA SER A 95 8.61 18.82 -22.41
C SER A 95 7.83 17.85 -21.52
N ARG A 96 7.79 18.14 -20.21
CA ARG A 96 7.05 17.35 -19.23
C ARG A 96 6.04 18.25 -18.54
N SER A 97 4.76 17.88 -18.60
CA SER A 97 3.76 18.57 -17.78
C SER A 97 4.07 18.36 -16.30
N LYS A 98 3.87 19.42 -15.50
CA LYS A 98 4.13 19.41 -14.05
C LYS A 98 3.53 18.17 -13.39
N ASP A 99 4.33 17.46 -12.62
CA ASP A 99 3.84 16.32 -11.85
C ASP A 99 2.82 16.83 -10.83
N LEU A 100 1.59 16.31 -10.91
CA LEU A 100 0.50 16.68 -10.01
C LEU A 100 0.37 15.58 -8.97
N ILE A 101 0.40 15.95 -7.69
CA ILE A 101 0.32 14.99 -6.59
C ILE A 101 -0.72 15.47 -5.60
N TRP A 102 -1.58 14.55 -5.21
CA TRP A 102 -2.46 14.71 -4.07
C TRP A 102 -2.17 13.57 -3.09
N SER A 103 -2.00 13.91 -1.82
CA SER A 103 -1.71 12.95 -0.76
C SER A 103 -2.57 13.25 0.46
N TRP A 104 -2.97 12.19 1.15
CA TRP A 104 -3.74 12.26 2.37
C TRP A 104 -3.29 11.15 3.33
N GLU A 105 -3.16 11.49 4.60
CA GLU A 105 -2.82 10.55 5.68
C GLU A 105 -3.90 10.62 6.76
N THR A 106 -4.13 9.49 7.40
CA THR A 106 -5.00 9.40 8.57
C THR A 106 -4.45 8.43 9.61
N THR A 107 -4.89 8.62 10.85
CA THR A 107 -4.59 7.76 11.99
C THR A 107 -5.87 7.07 12.48
N PHE A 108 -5.70 5.93 13.13
CA PHE A 108 -6.77 5.17 13.79
C PHE A 108 -6.16 4.31 14.89
N ALA A 109 -7.01 3.87 15.83
CA ALA A 109 -6.62 2.90 16.84
C ALA A 109 -6.03 1.62 16.17
N PRO A 110 -5.04 0.95 16.79
CA PRO A 110 -4.36 -0.20 16.17
C PRO A 110 -5.35 -1.21 15.57
N ALA A 111 -5.24 -1.46 14.27
CA ALA A 111 -6.19 -2.29 13.53
C ALA A 111 -5.49 -3.23 12.53
N ARG A 112 -6.14 -4.36 12.25
CA ARG A 112 -5.76 -5.33 11.21
C ARG A 112 -6.93 -5.73 10.30
N ASP A 113 -8.13 -5.22 10.56
CA ASP A 113 -9.35 -5.59 9.87
C ASP A 113 -9.61 -4.77 8.60
N ASP A 114 -10.26 -5.39 7.61
CA ASP A 114 -10.57 -4.73 6.34
C ASP A 114 -11.55 -3.56 6.51
N HIS A 115 -12.45 -3.62 7.50
CA HIS A 115 -13.47 -2.59 7.71
C HIS A 115 -12.84 -1.23 8.06
N THR A 116 -11.94 -1.20 9.04
CA THR A 116 -11.21 0.01 9.46
C THR A 116 -10.44 0.63 8.30
N PHE A 117 -9.70 -0.18 7.54
CA PHE A 117 -8.92 0.31 6.40
C PHE A 117 -9.79 0.79 5.24
N LEU A 118 -10.91 0.10 4.97
CA LEU A 118 -11.84 0.49 3.91
C LEU A 118 -12.62 1.75 4.26
N GLN A 119 -12.94 1.98 5.53
CA GLN A 119 -13.51 3.23 5.99
C GLN A 119 -12.51 4.38 5.86
N ALA A 120 -11.26 4.17 6.31
CA ALA A 120 -10.18 5.15 6.18
C ALA A 120 -9.92 5.54 4.72
N VAL A 121 -9.77 4.58 3.80
CA VAL A 121 -9.54 4.91 2.38
C VAL A 121 -10.73 5.62 1.74
N SER A 122 -11.96 5.29 2.16
CA SER A 122 -13.18 5.95 1.67
C SER A 122 -13.24 7.42 2.09
N GLU A 123 -12.79 7.75 3.31
CA GLU A 123 -12.66 9.14 3.78
C GLU A 123 -11.65 9.92 2.92
N GLY A 124 -10.46 9.34 2.68
CA GLY A 124 -9.45 9.93 1.82
C GLY A 124 -9.96 10.18 0.40
N LEU A 125 -10.69 9.22 -0.17
CA LEU A 125 -11.29 9.38 -1.50
C LEU A 125 -12.37 10.47 -1.53
N ALA A 126 -13.20 10.59 -0.51
CA ALA A 126 -14.18 11.69 -0.43
C ALA A 126 -13.50 13.07 -0.36
N LYS A 127 -12.37 13.17 0.36
CA LYS A 127 -11.55 14.39 0.41
C LYS A 127 -10.89 14.68 -0.94
N SER A 128 -10.43 13.65 -1.64
CA SER A 128 -9.81 13.80 -2.96
C SER A 128 -10.82 14.28 -4.00
N GLU A 129 -12.05 13.75 -4.00
CA GLU A 129 -13.12 14.18 -4.92
C GLU A 129 -13.46 15.67 -4.76
N ARG A 130 -13.35 16.22 -3.55
CA ARG A 130 -13.60 17.64 -3.28
C ARG A 130 -12.43 18.55 -3.63
N ALA A 131 -11.20 18.10 -3.37
CA ALA A 131 -9.99 18.94 -3.48
C ALA A 131 -9.25 18.79 -4.81
N MET A 132 -9.30 17.62 -5.45
CA MET A 132 -8.54 17.32 -6.64
C MET A 132 -9.13 18.00 -7.89
N ARG A 133 -8.25 18.45 -8.79
CA ARG A 133 -8.60 19.11 -10.05
C ARG A 133 -7.97 18.43 -11.27
N PHE A 134 -7.48 17.20 -11.12
CA PHE A 134 -6.82 16.44 -12.18
C PHE A 134 -7.29 14.99 -12.20
N ARG A 135 -7.14 14.30 -13.33
CA ARG A 135 -7.41 12.86 -13.43
C ARG A 135 -6.16 12.08 -12.99
N PRO A 136 -6.26 11.22 -11.96
CA PRO A 136 -5.09 10.48 -11.48
C PRO A 136 -4.67 9.41 -12.49
N LYS A 137 -3.36 9.32 -12.73
CA LYS A 137 -2.70 8.29 -13.51
C LYS A 137 -2.16 7.15 -12.66
N SER A 138 -1.87 7.42 -11.39
CA SER A 138 -1.44 6.38 -10.44
C SER A 138 -2.16 6.53 -9.11
N VAL A 139 -2.50 5.39 -8.52
CA VAL A 139 -3.09 5.24 -7.19
C VAL A 139 -2.11 4.48 -6.32
N SER A 140 -1.88 4.93 -5.10
CA SER A 140 -1.04 4.26 -4.11
C SER A 140 -1.71 4.28 -2.75
N GLY A 141 -1.86 3.11 -2.13
CA GLY A 141 -2.26 2.94 -0.74
C GLY A 141 -1.10 2.41 0.08
N MET A 142 -0.87 2.99 1.25
CA MET A 142 0.15 2.56 2.21
C MET A 142 -0.49 2.42 3.58
N ILE A 143 -0.17 1.33 4.27
CA ILE A 143 -0.55 1.04 5.65
C ILE A 143 0.76 1.00 6.47
N HIS A 144 0.85 1.84 7.49
CA HIS A 144 2.09 2.09 8.23
C HIS A 144 1.82 2.39 9.71
N GLY A 145 2.90 2.61 10.47
CA GLY A 145 2.83 2.64 11.93
C GLY A 145 2.56 1.25 12.48
N LEU A 146 3.40 0.30 12.08
CA LEU A 146 3.26 -1.12 12.41
C LEU A 146 3.59 -1.36 13.88
N ILE A 147 2.72 -2.11 14.57
CA ILE A 147 2.87 -2.52 15.96
C ILE A 147 2.74 -4.04 15.99
N ALA A 148 3.71 -4.72 16.61
CA ALA A 148 3.63 -6.17 16.82
C ALA A 148 2.54 -6.50 17.86
N GLU A 149 1.85 -7.64 17.71
CA GLU A 149 0.82 -8.07 18.67
C GLU A 149 1.36 -8.09 20.11
N GLN A 150 2.60 -8.54 20.28
CA GLN A 150 3.28 -8.64 21.58
C GLN A 150 3.64 -7.30 22.23
N ASP A 151 3.74 -6.22 21.45
CA ASP A 151 4.06 -4.88 21.95
C ASP A 151 2.79 -4.08 22.32
N ARG A 152 1.63 -4.75 22.35
CA ARG A 152 0.36 -4.13 22.70
C ARG A 152 0.33 -3.82 24.19
N ILE A 153 0.63 -2.57 24.52
CA ILE A 153 0.13 -1.99 25.77
C ILE A 153 -1.40 -1.94 25.60
N ALA A 154 -2.11 -2.77 26.35
CA ALA A 154 -3.56 -2.66 26.44
C ALA A 154 -3.85 -1.26 26.95
N ASP A 155 -4.41 -0.42 26.07
CA ASP A 155 -4.84 0.91 26.46
C ASP A 155 -5.92 0.74 27.53
N LEU A 156 -5.55 1.01 28.78
CA LEU A 156 -6.42 0.91 29.94
C LEU A 156 -7.62 1.86 29.82
N PHE A 157 -7.56 2.81 28.88
CA PHE A 157 -8.60 3.78 28.55
C PHE A 157 -9.11 3.61 27.12
N GLY A 158 -9.12 2.40 26.56
CA GLY A 158 -9.58 2.09 25.19
C GLY A 158 -11.03 2.46 24.86
N GLU A 159 -11.77 3.08 25.79
CA GLU A 159 -13.05 3.77 25.58
C GLU A 159 -12.90 5.23 25.14
N THR A 160 -11.68 5.79 25.17
CA THR A 160 -11.44 7.16 24.75
C THR A 160 -11.57 7.26 23.23
N LYS A 161 -12.64 7.93 22.81
CA LYS A 161 -12.87 8.32 21.42
C LYS A 161 -11.62 9.04 20.92
N ASP A 162 -10.98 8.45 19.90
CA ASP A 162 -9.97 9.08 19.06
C ASP A 162 -10.45 10.53 18.74
N PRO A 163 -9.60 11.58 18.79
CA PRO A 163 -10.01 12.98 18.52
C PRO A 163 -10.71 13.20 17.16
N SER A 164 -10.70 12.19 16.29
CA SER A 164 -11.48 12.12 15.05
C SER A 164 -12.89 11.52 15.18
N GLY A 165 -13.36 11.21 16.38
CA GLY A 165 -14.66 10.56 16.66
C GLY A 165 -14.69 9.05 16.35
N ARG A 166 -13.54 8.44 16.03
CA ARG A 166 -13.37 7.04 15.57
C ARG A 166 -13.31 6.00 16.68
N GLY A 167 -14.02 6.21 17.79
CA GLY A 167 -14.18 5.19 18.83
C GLY A 167 -15.08 4.05 18.34
N ALA A 168 -14.57 3.18 17.47
CA ALA A 168 -15.15 1.85 17.34
C ALA A 168 -14.83 1.12 18.64
N ASP A 169 -15.88 0.83 19.40
CA ASP A 169 -15.80 -0.01 20.60
C ASP A 169 -14.86 -1.20 20.34
N THR A 170 -13.98 -1.50 21.31
CA THR A 170 -13.02 -2.59 21.18
C THR A 170 -13.72 -3.91 20.84
N ALA A 171 -14.95 -4.11 21.31
CA ALA A 171 -15.78 -5.25 20.94
C ALA A 171 -16.19 -5.24 19.45
N SER A 172 -16.53 -4.07 18.91
CA SER A 172 -16.85 -3.92 17.48
C SER A 172 -15.63 -4.17 16.59
N ARG A 173 -14.43 -3.71 16.99
CA ARG A 173 -13.19 -3.98 16.26
C ARG A 173 -12.83 -5.47 16.28
N ALA A 174 -12.89 -6.12 17.44
CA ALA A 174 -12.64 -7.56 17.55
C ALA A 174 -13.60 -8.38 16.67
N LYS A 175 -14.85 -7.93 16.51
CA LYS A 175 -15.80 -8.55 15.58
C LYS A 175 -15.33 -8.40 14.13
N TRP A 176 -14.88 -7.22 13.71
CA TRP A 176 -14.39 -7.00 12.34
C TRP A 176 -13.06 -7.70 12.06
N GLU A 177 -12.20 -7.87 13.06
CA GLU A 177 -11.01 -8.71 12.97
C GLU A 177 -11.41 -10.17 12.67
N LYS A 178 -12.35 -10.74 13.45
CA LYS A 178 -12.88 -12.09 13.17
C LYS A 178 -13.50 -12.24 11.78
N VAL A 179 -14.23 -11.23 11.30
CA VAL A 179 -14.78 -11.22 9.94
C VAL A 179 -13.66 -11.24 8.91
N SER A 180 -12.60 -10.46 9.11
CA SER A 180 -11.46 -10.40 8.19
C SER A 180 -10.67 -11.71 8.17
N ASP A 181 -10.52 -12.36 9.33
CA ASP A 181 -9.87 -13.67 9.43
C ASP A 181 -10.70 -14.75 8.72
N LEU A 182 -12.03 -14.76 8.90
CA LEU A 182 -12.93 -15.66 8.20
C LEU A 182 -12.88 -15.46 6.68
N LEU A 183 -12.81 -14.21 6.21
CA LEU A 183 -12.64 -13.90 4.79
C LEU A 183 -11.33 -14.48 4.25
N ASP A 184 -10.23 -14.36 5.00
CA ASP A 184 -8.94 -14.90 4.60
C ASP A 184 -8.96 -16.45 4.57
N THR A 185 -9.59 -17.11 5.55
CA THR A 185 -9.78 -18.57 5.56
C THR A 185 -10.58 -19.04 4.35
N LEU A 186 -11.71 -18.39 4.05
CA LEU A 186 -12.54 -18.76 2.89
C LEU A 186 -11.80 -18.55 1.57
N ARG A 187 -10.96 -17.52 1.46
CA ARG A 187 -10.13 -17.30 0.28
C ARG A 187 -9.02 -18.34 0.14
N GLN A 188 -8.49 -18.83 1.26
CA GLN A 188 -7.50 -19.90 1.26
C GLN A 188 -8.11 -21.23 0.83
N SER A 189 -9.34 -21.54 1.26
CA SER A 189 -10.01 -22.82 0.93
C SER A 189 -10.72 -22.83 -0.42
N HIS A 190 -11.30 -21.71 -0.86
CA HIS A 190 -12.15 -21.63 -2.06
C HIS A 190 -11.59 -20.69 -3.15
N GLY A 191 -10.37 -20.19 -2.96
CA GLY A 191 -9.68 -19.34 -3.91
C GLY A 191 -9.95 -17.84 -3.74
N PRO A 192 -9.18 -16.99 -4.44
CA PRO A 192 -9.10 -15.55 -4.15
C PRO A 192 -10.35 -14.75 -4.52
N LYS A 193 -11.31 -15.33 -5.25
CA LYS A 193 -12.60 -14.68 -5.59
C LYS A 193 -13.77 -15.20 -4.73
N ALA A 194 -13.52 -16.11 -3.78
CA ALA A 194 -14.55 -16.74 -2.97
C ALA A 194 -15.41 -15.73 -2.18
N MET A 195 -14.77 -14.75 -1.55
CA MET A 195 -15.47 -13.70 -0.81
C MET A 195 -14.66 -12.40 -0.77
N SER A 196 -15.37 -11.27 -0.72
CA SER A 196 -14.79 -9.93 -0.62
C SER A 196 -15.70 -9.01 0.19
N LEU A 197 -15.10 -8.08 0.95
CA LEU A 197 -15.85 -7.02 1.62
C LEU A 197 -16.19 -5.89 0.62
N GLY A 198 -17.37 -5.98 0.02
CA GLY A 198 -17.88 -5.02 -0.96
C GLY A 198 -17.79 -5.50 -2.42
N PRO A 199 -17.98 -4.60 -3.40
CA PRO A 199 -18.12 -4.99 -4.80
C PRO A 199 -16.83 -5.59 -5.37
N GLN A 200 -16.97 -6.73 -6.02
CA GLN A 200 -15.89 -7.37 -6.77
C GLN A 200 -15.77 -6.73 -8.16
N ASN A 201 -14.88 -5.77 -8.30
CA ASN A 201 -14.60 -5.17 -9.60
C ASN A 201 -13.40 -5.86 -10.25
N ASN A 202 -13.60 -6.48 -11.41
CA ASN A 202 -12.50 -7.05 -12.18
C ASN A 202 -11.69 -5.92 -12.82
N ILE A 203 -10.48 -5.65 -12.34
CA ILE A 203 -9.64 -4.57 -12.85
C ILE A 203 -8.80 -5.08 -14.02
N LEU A 204 -9.11 -4.57 -15.23
CA LEU A 204 -8.40 -4.88 -16.47
C LEU A 204 -6.87 -4.85 -16.29
N GLY A 205 -6.21 -5.97 -16.64
CA GLY A 205 -4.76 -6.15 -16.58
C GLY A 205 -4.27 -7.33 -15.74
N GLY A 206 -5.16 -8.27 -15.33
CA GLY A 206 -4.85 -9.67 -14.96
C GLY A 206 -3.99 -9.96 -13.73
N TYR A 207 -3.27 -8.97 -13.20
CA TYR A 207 -2.36 -9.14 -12.07
C TYR A 207 -2.72 -8.18 -10.94
N LEU A 208 -3.87 -8.45 -10.32
CA LEU A 208 -4.08 -8.01 -8.95
C LEU A 208 -3.36 -8.99 -8.02
N GLY A 209 -2.20 -8.58 -7.53
CA GLY A 209 -1.40 -9.38 -6.61
C GLY A 209 -0.02 -9.68 -7.17
N ALA A 210 0.94 -9.75 -6.25
CA ALA A 210 2.37 -9.93 -6.48
C ALA A 210 3.07 -8.86 -7.34
N LYS A 211 3.48 -7.75 -6.72
CA LYS A 211 4.65 -7.00 -7.23
C LYS A 211 5.90 -7.73 -6.79
N ILE A 212 6.78 -8.05 -7.74
CA ILE A 212 8.12 -8.54 -7.43
C ILE A 212 8.88 -7.38 -6.79
N ALA A 213 9.12 -7.47 -5.48
CA ALA A 213 10.02 -6.57 -4.78
C ALA A 213 11.44 -7.14 -4.88
N PHE A 214 12.45 -6.27 -4.99
CA PHE A 214 13.84 -6.71 -4.91
C PHE A 214 14.05 -7.51 -3.61
N GLY A 215 14.42 -8.78 -3.74
CA GLY A 215 14.70 -9.69 -2.61
C GLY A 215 13.54 -10.55 -2.12
N ARG A 216 12.40 -10.63 -2.82
CA ARG A 216 11.34 -11.61 -2.50
C ARG A 216 10.64 -12.13 -3.76
N ILE A 217 10.54 -13.45 -3.88
CA ILE A 217 9.65 -14.11 -4.84
C ILE A 217 8.24 -14.13 -4.22
N PRO A 218 7.20 -13.60 -4.89
CA PRO A 218 5.84 -13.66 -4.39
C PRO A 218 5.33 -15.11 -4.29
N ASP A 219 4.60 -15.42 -3.23
CA ASP A 219 3.96 -16.72 -3.03
C ASP A 219 2.59 -16.75 -3.72
N GLU A 220 2.01 -17.93 -3.95
CA GLU A 220 0.65 -18.07 -4.55
C GLU A 220 -0.41 -17.22 -3.82
N HIS A 221 -0.29 -17.10 -2.50
CA HIS A 221 -1.17 -16.31 -1.64
C HIS A 221 -1.03 -14.78 -1.82
N ASP A 222 -0.02 -14.31 -2.57
CA ASP A 222 0.13 -12.91 -2.96
C ASP A 222 -0.71 -12.52 -4.16
N PHE A 223 -1.15 -13.51 -4.94
CA PHE A 223 -2.02 -13.31 -6.08
C PHE A 223 -3.47 -13.24 -5.62
N SER A 224 -4.28 -12.42 -6.28
CA SER A 224 -5.72 -12.29 -6.01
C SER A 224 -6.60 -12.72 -7.18
N GLU A 225 -5.97 -13.30 -8.19
CA GLU A 225 -6.61 -13.97 -9.32
C GLU A 225 -6.15 -15.42 -9.33
N ALA A 226 -6.99 -16.31 -9.85
CA ALA A 226 -6.58 -17.69 -10.09
C ALA A 226 -5.50 -17.69 -11.19
N PRO A 227 -4.54 -18.63 -11.15
CA PRO A 227 -3.62 -18.79 -12.28
C PRO A 227 -4.44 -19.03 -13.55
N VAL A 228 -4.17 -18.20 -14.56
CA VAL A 228 -4.75 -18.31 -15.90
C VAL A 228 -3.70 -18.91 -16.81
N ALA A 229 -4.11 -19.64 -17.85
CA ALA A 229 -3.16 -20.13 -18.85
C ALA A 229 -2.43 -18.95 -19.49
N ASP A 230 -1.15 -19.12 -19.86
CA ASP A 230 -0.33 -18.06 -20.43
C ASP A 230 -0.99 -17.42 -21.67
N GLU A 231 -1.72 -18.22 -22.45
CA GLU A 231 -2.46 -17.82 -23.65
C GLU A 231 -3.66 -16.89 -23.38
N ASP A 232 -4.25 -16.95 -22.18
CA ASP A 232 -5.37 -16.10 -21.76
C ASP A 232 -4.90 -14.79 -21.09
N THR A 233 -3.58 -14.58 -21.00
CA THR A 233 -3.00 -13.40 -20.37
C THR A 233 -3.16 -12.17 -21.26
N HIS A 234 -4.16 -11.33 -20.95
CA HIS A 234 -4.34 -10.05 -21.62
C HIS A 234 -3.32 -9.01 -21.15
N PHE A 235 -2.22 -8.87 -21.91
CA PHE A 235 -1.32 -7.73 -21.78
C PHE A 235 -2.01 -6.46 -22.28
N LEU A 236 -2.02 -5.41 -21.46
CA LEU A 236 -2.50 -4.10 -21.88
C LEU A 236 -1.52 -3.52 -22.91
N SER A 237 -1.92 -3.53 -24.19
CA SER A 237 -1.26 -2.76 -25.24
C SER A 237 -1.48 -1.26 -25.01
N TYR A 238 -0.42 -0.48 -25.18
CA TYR A 238 -0.38 0.97 -24.94
C TYR A 238 -0.74 1.77 -26.19
#